data_AF-K0DW10-F1
#
_entry.id   AF-K0DW10-F1
#
_cell.length_a   1.000
_cell.length_b   1.000
_cell.length_c   1.000
_cell.angle_alpha   90.00
_cell.angle_beta   90.00
_cell.angle_gamma   90.00
#
_symmetry.space_group_name_H-M   'P 1'
#
loop_
_entity.id
_entity.type
_entity.pdbx_description
1 polymer ?
#
loop_
_entity_poly.entity_id
_entity_poly.type
_entity_poly.pdbx_seq_one_letter_code
_entity_poly.pdbx_strand_id
1 'polypeptide(L)' 'MLYAESRQDHNQVERWFGLITQQAIRRGSFRNVRQLTASIERYVEQYNQHKRPFVWTATADSILQKVARLCKIIFGTEH' A
#
# COMPACT_ATOMS: atom_id res chain seq x y z
N MET A 1 -8.71 18.03 -25.25
CA MET A 1 -7.64 17.01 -25.37
C MET A 1 -6.56 17.30 -24.33
N LEU A 2 -6.88 17.14 -23.04
CA LEU A 2 -5.91 17.02 -21.96
C LEU A 2 -6.53 16.02 -20.99
N TYR A 3 -6.22 14.75 -21.23
CA TYR A 3 -6.64 13.67 -20.34
C TYR A 3 -6.00 13.93 -18.99
N ALA A 4 -6.82 13.89 -17.96
CA ALA A 4 -6.45 14.06 -16.57
C ALA A 4 -5.14 13.33 -16.26
N GLU A 5 -4.18 14.09 -15.76
CA GLU A 5 -2.98 13.60 -15.09
C GLU A 5 -3.45 12.86 -13.82
N SER A 6 -3.99 11.65 -13.98
CA SER A 6 -4.15 10.70 -12.89
C SER A 6 -2.75 10.32 -12.43
N ARG A 7 -2.17 11.13 -11.54
CA ARG A 7 -1.09 10.68 -10.66
C ARG A 7 -1.66 9.62 -9.73
N GLN A 8 -1.85 8.42 -10.26
CA GLN A 8 -1.86 7.21 -9.45
C GLN A 8 -0.40 6.93 -9.07
N ASP A 9 0.11 7.72 -8.12
CA ASP A 9 1.31 7.39 -7.37
C ASP A 9 0.98 6.27 -6.37
N HIS A 10 0.42 5.14 -6.83
CA HIS A 10 0.09 4.04 -5.93
C HIS A 10 1.39 3.48 -5.36
N ASN A 11 1.62 3.80 -4.08
CA ASN A 11 2.77 3.36 -3.31
C ASN A 11 2.83 1.82 -3.32
N GLN A 12 4.03 1.26 -3.19
CA GLN A 12 4.25 -0.18 -3.11
C GLN A 12 3.37 -0.85 -2.04
N VAL A 13 3.21 -0.17 -0.91
CA VAL A 13 2.34 -0.59 0.20
C VAL A 13 0.86 -0.65 -0.24
N GLU A 14 0.36 0.36 -0.95
CA GLU A 14 -1.02 0.42 -1.42
C GLU A 14 -1.33 -0.67 -2.44
N ARG A 15 -0.38 -0.94 -3.34
CA ARG A 15 -0.51 -2.05 -4.31
C ARG A 15 -0.58 -3.39 -3.61
N TRP A 16 0.26 -3.60 -2.59
CA TRP A 16 0.24 -4.83 -1.81
C TRP A 16 -1.08 -5.01 -1.06
N PHE A 17 -1.62 -3.95 -0.44
CA PHE A 17 -2.95 -3.98 0.18
C PHE A 17 -4.07 -4.28 -0.82
N GLY A 18 -3.96 -3.77 -2.05
CA GLY A 18 -4.88 -4.12 -3.13
C GLY A 18 -4.85 -5.62 -3.48
N LEU A 19 -3.66 -6.22 -3.54
CA LEU A 19 -3.48 -7.63 -3.87
C LEU A 19 -4.10 -8.56 -2.81
N ILE A 20 -3.77 -8.36 -1.53
CA ILE A 20 -4.34 -9.18 -0.45
C ILE A 20 -5.86 -9.02 -0.37
N THR A 21 -6.37 -7.81 -0.62
CA THR A 21 -7.82 -7.56 -0.65
C THR A 21 -8.51 -8.35 -1.76
N GLN A 22 -7.96 -8.36 -2.97
CA GLN A 22 -8.55 -9.06 -4.11
C GLN A 22 -8.42 -10.60 -4.02
N GLN A 23 -7.31 -11.08 -3.48
CA GLN A 23 -6.98 -12.51 -3.52
C GLN A 23 -7.44 -13.26 -2.28
N ALA A 24 -7.34 -12.67 -1.09
CA ALA A 24 -7.67 -13.33 0.17
C ALA A 24 -9.00 -12.82 0.77
N ILE A 25 -9.19 -11.49 0.84
CA ILE A 25 -10.29 -10.92 1.61
C ILE A 25 -11.63 -11.00 0.86
N ARG A 26 -11.69 -10.52 -0.39
CA ARG A 26 -12.95 -10.52 -1.17
C ARG A 26 -13.43 -11.92 -1.59
N ARG A 27 -12.53 -12.90 -1.61
CA ARG A 27 -12.86 -14.29 -1.98
C ARG A 27 -13.15 -15.18 -0.77
N GLY A 28 -12.86 -14.70 0.44
CA GLY A 28 -13.11 -15.43 1.68
C GLY A 28 -14.46 -15.09 2.28
N SER A 29 -15.10 -16.07 2.91
CA SER A 29 -16.23 -15.86 3.81
C SER A 29 -15.77 -16.25 5.22
N PHE A 30 -15.82 -15.29 6.14
CA PHE A 30 -15.27 -15.44 7.48
C PHE A 30 -16.38 -15.38 8.52
N ARG A 31 -16.46 -16.41 9.37
CA ARG A 31 -17.47 -16.52 10.44
C ARG A 31 -17.09 -15.74 11.69
N ASN A 32 -15.81 -15.38 11.82
CA ASN A 32 -15.28 -14.58 12.91
C ASN A 32 -13.93 -13.96 12.53
N VAL A 33 -13.49 -13.00 13.36
CA VAL A 33 -12.23 -12.27 13.15
C VAL A 33 -11.01 -13.20 13.16
N ARG A 34 -10.98 -14.23 14.02
CA ARG A 34 -9.83 -15.16 14.06
C ARG A 34 -9.64 -15.89 12.73
N GLN A 35 -10.73 -16.25 12.06
CA GLN A 35 -10.68 -16.89 10.74
C GLN A 35 -10.17 -15.94 9.65
N LEU A 36 -10.53 -14.66 9.72
CA LEU A 36 -9.98 -13.62 8.84
C LEU A 36 -8.48 -13.47 9.08
N THR A 37 -8.06 -13.35 10.35
CA THR A 37 -6.64 -13.23 10.73
C THR A 37 -5.81 -14.41 10.21
N ALA A 38 -6.26 -15.64 10.46
CA ALA A 38 -5.57 -16.85 9.98
C ALA A 38 -5.47 -16.89 8.44
N SER A 39 -6.49 -16.41 7.73
CA SER A 39 -6.46 -16.34 6.26
C SER A 39 -5.47 -15.29 5.76
N ILE A 40 -5.33 -14.16 6.47
CA ILE A 40 -4.34 -13.12 6.15
C ILE A 40 -2.92 -13.65 6.40
N GLU A 41 -2.68 -14.29 7.54
CA GLU A 41 -1.38 -14.89 7.89
C GLU A 41 -0.96 -15.93 6.85
N ARG A 42 -1.87 -16.83 6.46
CA ARG A 42 -1.59 -17.82 5.42
C ARG A 42 -1.26 -17.19 4.08
N TYR A 43 -1.96 -16.11 3.72
CA TYR A 43 -1.67 -15.36 2.50
C TYR A 43 -0.28 -14.73 2.54
N VAL A 44 0.08 -14.10 3.66
CA VAL A 44 1.40 -13.47 3.87
C VAL A 44 2.51 -14.52 3.77
N GLU A 45 2.34 -15.67 4.39
CA GLU A 45 3.33 -16.76 4.36
C GLU A 45 3.55 -17.28 2.93
N GLN A 46 2.46 -17.57 2.20
CA GLN A 46 2.54 -18.01 0.80
C GLN A 46 3.14 -16.95 -0.13
N TYR A 47 2.74 -15.69 0.04
CA TYR A 47 3.28 -14.57 -0.74
C TYR A 47 4.78 -14.37 -0.48
N ASN A 48 5.22 -14.56 0.76
CA ASN A 48 6.63 -14.47 1.17
C ASN A 48 7.48 -15.68 0.76
N GLN A 49 6.90 -16.85 0.49
CA GLN A 49 7.65 -18.02 0.00
C GLN A 49 8.01 -17.89 -1.49
N HIS A 50 7.19 -17.18 -2.28
CA HIS A 50 7.37 -17.01 -3.73
C HIS A 50 8.02 -15.67 -4.12
N LYS A 51 8.89 -15.09 -3.26
CA LYS A 51 9.32 -13.69 -3.39
C LYS A 51 9.76 -13.34 -4.80
N ARG A 52 8.99 -12.46 -5.44
CA ARG A 52 9.58 -11.45 -6.33
C ARG A 52 10.04 -10.34 -5.40
N PRO A 53 11.35 -10.16 -5.14
CA PRO A 53 11.81 -9.08 -4.29
C PRO A 53 11.26 -7.79 -4.85
N PHE A 54 10.44 -7.13 -4.05
CA PHE A 54 9.91 -5.83 -4.41
C PHE A 54 11.05 -4.84 -4.26
N VAL A 55 11.61 -4.41 -5.39
CA VAL A 55 12.72 -3.46 -5.40
C VAL A 55 12.16 -2.13 -4.95
N TRP A 56 12.59 -1.69 -3.79
CA TRP A 56 12.21 -0.40 -3.23
C TRP A 56 12.74 0.71 -4.16
N THR A 57 11.85 1.35 -4.92
CA THR A 57 12.25 2.40 -5.89
C THR A 57 12.30 3.80 -5.26
N ALA A 58 11.70 3.98 -4.07
CA ALA A 58 11.69 5.26 -3.38
C ALA A 58 12.96 5.41 -2.53
N THR A 59 13.91 6.24 -2.97
CA THR A 59 15.10 6.56 -2.16
C THR A 59 14.70 7.24 -0.85
N ALA A 60 15.55 7.12 0.19
CA ALA A 60 15.33 7.80 1.46
C ALA A 60 15.13 9.31 1.26
N ASP A 61 15.89 9.93 0.35
CA ASP A 61 15.71 11.33 -0.06
C ASP A 61 14.32 11.63 -0.63
N SER A 62 13.76 10.74 -1.47
CA SER A 62 12.41 10.92 -2.03
C SER A 62 11.34 10.90 -0.93
N ILE A 63 11.53 10.05 0.09
CA ILE A 63 10.65 9.97 1.26
C ILE A 63 10.78 11.24 2.10
N LEU A 64 12.01 11.68 2.40
CA LEU A 64 12.26 12.88 3.19
C LEU A 64 11.75 14.16 2.51
N GLN A 65 11.87 14.25 1.18
CA GLN A 65 11.30 15.38 0.42
C GLN A 65 9.78 15.40 0.46
N LYS A 66 9.11 14.23 0.38
CA LYS A 66 7.65 14.15 0.53
C LYS A 66 7.21 14.57 1.94
N VAL A 67 7.92 14.13 2.97
CA VAL A 67 7.65 14.54 4.36
C VAL A 67 7.86 16.05 4.53
N ALA A 68 8.97 16.60 4.04
CA ALA A 68 9.24 18.03 4.10
C ALA A 68 8.17 18.87 3.37
N ARG A 69 7.70 18.41 2.20
CA ARG A 69 6.60 19.04 1.47
C ARG A 69 5.29 18.99 2.24
N LEU A 70 4.96 17.85 2.85
CA LEU A 70 3.75 17.69 3.68
C LEU A 70 3.80 18.59 4.90
N CYS A 71 4.92 18.63 5.63
CA CYS A 71 5.12 19.55 6.74
C CYS A 71 4.93 21.00 6.28
N LYS A 72 5.51 21.41 5.16
CA LYS A 72 5.33 22.77 4.63
C LYS A 72 3.87 23.09 4.28
N ILE A 73 3.08 22.11 3.84
CA ILE A 73 1.65 22.30 3.57
C ILE A 73 0.88 22.44 4.89
N ILE A 74 1.12 21.56 5.85
CA ILE A 74 0.40 21.54 7.14
C ILE A 74 0.73 22.79 7.99
N PHE A 75 1.99 23.21 7.99
CA PHE A 75 2.45 24.41 8.73
C PHE A 75 2.38 25.71 7.89
N GLY A 76 2.09 25.60 6.59
CA GLY A 76 1.86 26.75 5.71
C GLY A 76 0.38 27.11 5.55
N THR A 77 -0.53 26.25 6.01
CA THR A 77 -1.96 26.58 6.19
C THR A 77 -2.16 27.25 7.55
N GLU A 78 -1.52 28.40 7.76
CA GLU A 78 -1.98 29.40 8.70
C GLU A 78 -2.42 30.61 7.86
N HIS A 79 -3.74 30.83 7.85
CA HIS A 79 -4.52 31.93 7.26
C HIS A 79 -4.74 31.93 5.73
#